data_AF-A0A9E5AKT2-F1
#
_entry.id   AF-A0A9E5AKT2-F1
#
_cell.length_a   1.000
_cell.length_b   1.000
_cell.length_c   1.000
_cell.angle_alpha   90.00
_cell.angle_beta   90.00
_cell.angle_gamma   90.00
#
_symmetry.space_group_name_H-M   'P 1'
#
loop_
_entity.id
_entity.type
_entity.pdbx_description
1 polymer ?
#
loop_
_entity_poly.entity_id
_entity_poly.type
_entity_poly.pdbx_seq_one_letter_code
_entity_poly.pdbx_strand_id
1 'polypeptide(L)'
;MKTMLILVVVFAACAAEPPIPPAASACYSPDLAPCPTAASCPSTADCLAHVGCASHGLCRPDGWQCGPGCAADCETALVCRWHGACKRGPSVCVASSELACQKSDFCRWQGLCHLGQRDGLPACVAASDADCTVADQCLQDGACSFVQDRCVAATGKDCEKSKICTVYGKCKADSGVCK
;
A
#
# COMPACT_ATOMS: atom_id res chain seq x y z
N MET A 1 29.40 -59.39 -25.80
CA MET A 1 29.08 -58.26 -26.71
C MET A 1 27.64 -57.83 -26.43
N LYS A 2 27.43 -56.73 -25.71
CA LYS A 2 26.10 -56.18 -25.37
C LYS A 2 26.09 -54.72 -25.81
N THR A 3 25.41 -54.44 -26.91
CA THR A 3 25.30 -53.10 -27.50
C THR A 3 24.25 -52.33 -26.72
N MET A 4 24.67 -51.27 -26.01
CA MET A 4 23.79 -50.39 -25.25
C MET A 4 23.32 -49.26 -26.18
N LEU A 5 22.03 -49.23 -26.51
CA LEU A 5 21.40 -48.16 -27.28
C LEU A 5 21.16 -46.97 -26.34
N ILE A 6 21.80 -45.83 -26.59
CA ILE A 6 21.56 -44.57 -25.88
C ILE A 6 20.43 -43.84 -26.61
N LEU A 7 19.28 -43.74 -25.96
CA LEU A 7 18.12 -42.99 -26.45
C LEU A 7 18.34 -41.50 -26.09
N VAL A 8 18.68 -40.68 -27.09
CA VAL A 8 18.81 -39.23 -26.92
C VAL A 8 17.42 -38.61 -27.05
N VAL A 9 16.83 -38.22 -25.92
CA VAL A 9 15.56 -37.49 -25.89
C VAL A 9 15.86 -36.00 -26.08
N VAL A 10 15.58 -35.50 -27.28
CA VAL A 10 15.70 -34.07 -27.60
C VAL A 10 14.44 -33.37 -27.10
N PHE A 11 14.57 -32.64 -25.98
CA PHE A 11 13.51 -31.75 -25.51
C PHE A 11 13.52 -30.47 -26.34
N ALA A 12 12.49 -30.31 -27.18
CA ALA A 12 12.22 -29.08 -27.89
C ALA A 12 11.86 -27.98 -26.87
N ALA A 13 12.71 -26.97 -26.76
CA ALA A 13 12.46 -25.79 -25.93
C ALA A 13 11.33 -24.97 -26.57
N CYS A 14 10.16 -24.95 -25.92
CA CYS A 14 9.11 -23.99 -26.24
C CYS A 14 9.63 -22.57 -25.92
N ALA A 15 9.70 -21.72 -26.94
CA ALA A 15 9.93 -20.30 -26.76
C ALA A 15 8.80 -19.72 -25.89
N ALA A 16 9.16 -19.18 -24.72
CA ALA A 16 8.22 -18.47 -23.86
C ALA A 16 7.78 -17.18 -24.57
N GLU A 17 6.50 -17.09 -24.91
CA GLU A 17 5.89 -15.85 -25.37
C GLU A 17 5.97 -14.81 -24.23
N PRO A 18 6.21 -13.52 -24.54
CA PRO A 18 6.18 -12.47 -23.52
C PRO A 18 4.79 -12.43 -22.87
N PRO A 19 4.70 -12.25 -21.53
CA PRO A 19 3.42 -12.20 -20.85
C PRO A 19 2.58 -11.06 -21.43
N ILE A 20 1.46 -11.41 -22.05
CA ILE A 20 0.44 -10.45 -22.45
C ILE A 20 -0.10 -9.84 -21.15
N PRO A 21 -0.05 -8.50 -20.95
CA PRO A 21 -0.64 -7.89 -19.77
C PRO A 21 -2.13 -8.24 -19.71
N PRO A 22 -2.67 -8.61 -18.53
CA PRO A 22 -4.07 -9.00 -18.41
C PRO A 22 -4.95 -7.90 -19.01
N ALA A 23 -5.75 -8.29 -19.99
CA ALA A 23 -6.60 -7.39 -20.73
C ALA A 23 -7.51 -6.59 -19.78
N ALA A 24 -7.63 -5.29 -20.04
CA ALA A 24 -8.47 -4.33 -19.31
C ALA A 24 -9.98 -4.67 -19.26
N SER A 25 -10.39 -5.84 -19.76
CA SER A 25 -11.76 -6.35 -19.77
C SER A 25 -12.23 -6.91 -18.42
N ALA A 26 -11.34 -7.14 -17.45
CA ALA A 26 -11.71 -7.69 -16.14
C ALA A 26 -12.30 -6.66 -15.15
N CYS A 27 -12.33 -5.37 -15.50
CA CYS A 27 -12.68 -4.28 -14.58
C CYS A 27 -14.11 -3.73 -14.77
N TYR A 28 -14.95 -4.35 -15.60
CA TYR A 28 -16.34 -3.91 -15.78
C TYR A 28 -17.26 -4.61 -14.77
N SER A 29 -17.70 -3.88 -13.74
CA SER A 29 -18.75 -4.33 -12.83
C SER A 29 -20.09 -3.74 -13.31
N PRO A 30 -21.05 -4.55 -13.80
CA PRO A 30 -22.34 -4.04 -14.28
C PRO A 30 -23.24 -3.46 -13.17
N ASP A 31 -22.87 -3.62 -11.90
CA ASP A 31 -23.68 -3.26 -10.73
C ASP A 31 -23.48 -1.83 -10.21
N LEU A 32 -22.66 -1.00 -10.87
CA LEU A 32 -22.54 0.41 -10.48
C LEU A 32 -23.82 1.15 -10.87
N ALA A 33 -24.56 1.59 -9.86
CA ALA A 33 -25.79 2.35 -10.04
C ALA A 33 -25.53 3.55 -10.98
N PRO A 34 -26.38 3.77 -11.99
CA PRO A 34 -26.20 4.86 -12.93
C PRO A 34 -26.27 6.21 -12.20
N CYS A 35 -25.38 7.13 -12.57
CA CYS A 35 -25.43 8.50 -12.10
C CYS A 35 -26.83 9.10 -12.33
N PRO A 36 -27.43 9.78 -11.33
CA PRO A 36 -28.79 10.30 -11.42
C PRO A 36 -28.94 11.42 -12.47
N THR A 37 -27.85 12.09 -12.85
CA THR A 37 -27.81 13.03 -13.98
C THR A 37 -26.44 12.99 -14.67
N ALA A 38 -26.41 12.81 -15.99
CA ALA A 38 -25.17 12.63 -16.77
C ALA A 38 -24.28 13.89 -16.86
N ALA A 39 -24.77 15.07 -16.47
CA ALA A 39 -24.09 16.34 -16.72
C ALA A 39 -22.96 16.69 -15.72
N SER A 40 -22.81 15.92 -14.65
CA SER A 40 -21.92 16.26 -13.51
C SER A 40 -20.99 15.14 -13.08
N CYS A 41 -21.09 13.96 -13.70
CA CYS A 41 -20.20 12.86 -13.37
C CYS A 41 -18.90 12.97 -14.18
N PRO A 42 -17.74 12.74 -13.53
CA PRO A 42 -16.48 12.65 -14.27
C PRO A 42 -16.59 11.51 -15.28
N SER A 43 -16.11 11.72 -16.50
CA SER A 43 -15.94 10.64 -17.45
C SER A 43 -14.81 9.70 -16.99
N THR A 44 -14.74 8.50 -17.57
CA THR A 44 -13.57 7.62 -17.33
C THR A 44 -12.26 8.30 -17.75
N ALA A 45 -12.29 9.11 -18.81
CA ALA A 45 -11.11 9.88 -19.24
C ALA A 45 -10.71 10.92 -18.19
N ASP A 46 -11.68 11.59 -17.55
CA ASP A 46 -11.40 12.56 -16.48
C ASP A 46 -10.78 11.88 -15.26
N CYS A 47 -11.31 10.72 -14.84
CA CYS A 47 -10.73 9.99 -13.71
C CYS A 47 -9.33 9.44 -14.01
N LEU A 48 -9.08 8.95 -15.22
CA LEU A 48 -7.76 8.49 -15.64
C LEU A 48 -6.73 9.63 -15.71
N ALA A 49 -7.16 10.83 -16.09
CA ALA A 49 -6.30 12.02 -16.11
C ALA A 49 -6.11 12.65 -14.71
N HIS A 50 -6.95 12.30 -13.74
CA HIS A 50 -6.90 12.85 -12.39
C HIS A 50 -5.72 12.27 -11.58
N VAL A 51 -5.06 13.09 -10.77
CA VAL A 51 -3.95 12.67 -9.89
C VAL A 51 -4.35 11.54 -8.94
N GLY A 52 -5.64 11.46 -8.59
CA GLY A 52 -6.22 10.40 -7.77
C GLY A 52 -6.09 9.00 -8.38
N CYS A 53 -6.02 8.86 -9.71
CA CYS A 53 -5.84 7.56 -10.34
C CYS A 53 -4.44 6.99 -10.04
N ALA A 54 -3.38 7.73 -10.39
CA ALA A 54 -2.00 7.28 -10.14
C ALA A 54 -1.66 7.17 -8.65
N SER A 55 -2.17 8.08 -7.82
CA SER A 55 -1.83 8.11 -6.39
C SER A 55 -2.66 7.14 -5.56
N HIS A 56 -3.96 7.04 -5.82
CA HIS A 56 -4.93 6.35 -4.95
C HIS A 56 -5.72 5.23 -5.64
N GLY A 57 -5.46 4.96 -6.92
CA GLY A 57 -6.20 3.97 -7.71
C GLY A 57 -7.61 4.42 -8.08
N LEU A 58 -7.93 5.71 -7.93
CA LEU A 58 -9.27 6.26 -8.20
C LEU A 58 -9.45 6.54 -9.70
N CYS A 59 -9.43 5.48 -10.50
CA CYS A 59 -9.31 5.58 -11.97
C CYS A 59 -10.66 5.50 -12.70
N ARG A 60 -11.78 5.28 -12.01
CA ARG A 60 -13.10 5.12 -12.64
C ARG A 60 -14.17 5.97 -11.94
N PRO A 61 -15.25 6.36 -12.64
CA PRO A 61 -16.37 7.03 -11.99
C PRO A 61 -17.06 6.10 -10.99
N ASP A 62 -17.32 6.60 -9.79
CA ASP A 62 -18.05 5.95 -8.70
C ASP A 62 -19.03 6.97 -8.10
N GLY A 63 -20.25 6.99 -8.62
CA GLY A 63 -21.21 8.05 -8.35
C GLY A 63 -20.69 9.42 -8.82
N TRP A 64 -20.53 10.36 -7.89
CA TRP A 64 -20.14 11.75 -8.16
C TRP A 64 -18.63 11.99 -8.13
N GLN A 65 -17.84 10.95 -7.89
CA GLN A 65 -16.40 11.05 -7.69
C GLN A 65 -15.66 9.95 -8.47
N CYS A 66 -14.34 9.99 -8.44
CA CYS A 66 -13.54 8.89 -8.92
C CYS A 66 -13.29 7.88 -7.79
N GLY A 67 -13.41 6.60 -8.11
CA GLY A 67 -13.23 5.46 -7.22
C GLY A 67 -12.35 4.37 -7.86
N PRO A 68 -11.89 3.38 -7.08
CA PRO A 68 -11.21 2.22 -7.63
C PRO A 68 -12.19 1.36 -8.41
N GLY A 69 -11.97 1.19 -9.71
CA GLY A 69 -12.81 0.38 -10.58
C GLY A 69 -12.53 -1.12 -10.44
N CYS A 70 -11.27 -1.48 -10.19
CA CYS A 70 -10.86 -2.87 -9.99
C CYS A 70 -9.61 -2.99 -9.11
N ALA A 71 -9.23 -4.23 -8.77
CA ALA A 71 -8.02 -4.49 -8.01
C ALA A 71 -6.75 -3.99 -8.73
N ALA A 72 -6.70 -4.08 -10.06
CA ALA A 72 -5.56 -3.60 -10.86
C ALA A 72 -5.30 -2.08 -10.71
N ASP A 73 -6.36 -1.28 -10.53
CA ASP A 73 -6.21 0.16 -10.27
C ASP A 73 -5.48 0.39 -8.94
N CYS A 74 -5.78 -0.42 -7.91
CA CYS A 74 -5.11 -0.34 -6.62
C CYS A 74 -3.67 -0.88 -6.67
N GLU A 75 -3.42 -1.98 -7.35
CA GLU A 75 -2.09 -2.62 -7.43
C GLU A 75 -1.04 -1.74 -8.10
N THR A 76 -1.45 -0.91 -9.07
CA THR A 76 -0.54 0.00 -9.79
C THR A 76 -0.43 1.38 -9.15
N ALA A 77 -1.30 1.71 -8.19
CA ALA A 77 -1.32 3.00 -7.53
C ALA A 77 -0.19 3.15 -6.49
N LEU A 78 0.26 4.39 -6.27
CA LEU A 78 1.26 4.70 -5.25
C LEU A 78 0.80 4.28 -3.85
N VAL A 79 -0.49 4.35 -3.55
CA VAL A 79 -1.05 3.91 -2.26
C VAL A 79 -0.79 2.43 -1.96
N CYS A 80 -0.72 1.56 -2.96
CA CYS A 80 -0.34 0.16 -2.77
C CYS A 80 1.11 0.04 -2.33
N ARG A 81 2.03 0.71 -3.03
CA ARG A 81 3.46 0.72 -2.67
C ARG A 81 3.70 1.35 -1.30
N TRP A 82 3.07 2.49 -1.02
CA TRP A 82 3.36 3.28 0.17
C TRP A 82 2.66 2.73 1.42
N HIS A 83 1.40 2.31 1.30
CA HIS A 83 0.56 1.91 2.42
C HIS A 83 0.19 0.42 2.42
N GLY A 84 0.66 -0.40 1.47
CA GLY A 84 0.22 -1.79 1.32
C GLY A 84 -1.23 -1.93 0.83
N ALA A 85 -1.86 -0.82 0.44
CA ALA A 85 -3.27 -0.72 0.07
C ALA A 85 -3.52 -1.15 -1.38
N CYS A 86 -3.35 -2.44 -1.65
CA CYS A 86 -3.38 -3.00 -3.01
C CYS A 86 -4.71 -3.66 -3.38
N LYS A 87 -5.70 -3.67 -2.49
CA LYS A 87 -7.00 -4.33 -2.73
C LYS A 87 -8.11 -3.30 -2.88
N ARG A 88 -9.03 -3.52 -3.82
CA ARG A 88 -10.25 -2.70 -3.96
C ARG A 88 -11.12 -2.86 -2.71
N GLY A 89 -11.32 -1.76 -1.98
CA GLY A 89 -12.38 -1.59 -0.99
C GLY A 89 -13.62 -0.94 -1.62
N PRO A 90 -14.63 -0.57 -0.80
CA PRO A 90 -15.87 0.01 -1.31
C PRO A 90 -15.68 1.32 -2.09
N SER A 91 -14.88 2.24 -1.56
CA SER A 91 -14.63 3.56 -2.16
C SER A 91 -13.15 3.93 -2.24
N VAL A 92 -12.27 3.12 -1.66
CA VAL A 92 -10.82 3.36 -1.57
C VAL A 92 -10.06 2.04 -1.69
N CYS A 93 -8.78 2.12 -2.02
CA CYS A 93 -7.89 0.97 -1.90
C CYS A 93 -7.57 0.71 -0.42
N VAL A 94 -7.57 -0.56 -0.02
CA VAL A 94 -7.36 -1.02 1.36
C VAL A 94 -6.22 -2.05 1.42
N ALA A 95 -5.66 -2.26 2.62
CA ALA A 95 -4.59 -3.21 2.81
C ALA A 95 -5.02 -4.62 2.37
N SER A 96 -4.17 -5.27 1.58
CA SER A 96 -4.53 -6.53 0.92
C SER A 96 -4.12 -7.78 1.70
N SER A 97 -3.00 -7.70 2.42
CA SER A 97 -2.39 -8.83 3.13
C SER A 97 -1.28 -8.35 4.07
N GLU A 98 -0.88 -9.24 4.98
CA GLU A 98 0.29 -9.07 5.84
C GLU A 98 1.57 -8.78 5.02
N LEU A 99 1.80 -9.57 3.96
CA LEU A 99 2.95 -9.40 3.08
C LEU A 99 2.98 -8.03 2.38
N ALA A 100 1.81 -7.49 2.02
CA ALA A 100 1.72 -6.16 1.42
C ALA A 100 2.08 -5.06 2.43
N CYS A 101 1.67 -5.20 3.69
CA CYS A 101 2.07 -4.28 4.75
C CYS A 101 3.58 -4.32 5.00
N GLN A 102 4.16 -5.51 5.14
CA GLN A 102 5.60 -5.69 5.36
C GLN A 102 6.47 -5.15 4.22
N LYS A 103 5.97 -5.20 2.98
CA LYS A 103 6.67 -4.66 1.79
C LYS A 103 6.43 -3.17 1.54
N SER A 104 5.53 -2.54 2.30
CA SER A 104 5.17 -1.14 2.09
C SER A 104 6.27 -0.18 2.54
N ASP A 105 6.38 0.98 1.88
CA ASP A 105 7.31 2.02 2.31
C ASP A 105 6.96 2.54 3.73
N PHE A 106 5.69 2.49 4.14
CA PHE A 106 5.24 2.87 5.49
C PHE A 106 5.63 1.87 6.58
N CYS A 107 5.79 0.59 6.28
CA CYS A 107 6.38 -0.34 7.24
C CYS A 107 7.81 0.09 7.60
N ARG A 108 8.66 0.36 6.60
CA ARG A 108 10.03 0.84 6.84
C ARG A 108 10.05 2.21 7.52
N TRP A 109 9.23 3.15 7.04
CA TRP A 109 9.32 4.53 7.49
C TRP A 109 8.62 4.76 8.85
N GLN A 110 7.43 4.18 9.06
CA GLN A 110 6.57 4.43 10.24
C GLN A 110 6.34 3.21 11.13
N GLY A 111 6.88 2.03 10.79
CA GLY A 111 6.65 0.80 11.57
C GLY A 111 5.26 0.19 11.36
N LEU A 112 4.51 0.61 10.33
CA LEU A 112 3.16 0.10 10.05
C LEU A 112 3.23 -1.20 9.23
N CYS A 113 3.74 -2.27 9.86
CA CYS A 113 4.13 -3.50 9.18
C CYS A 113 3.07 -4.61 9.16
N HIS A 114 2.00 -4.50 9.94
CA HIS A 114 1.03 -5.60 10.14
C HIS A 114 -0.33 -5.27 9.56
N LEU A 115 -1.05 -6.29 9.09
CA LEU A 115 -2.44 -6.13 8.65
C LEU A 115 -3.37 -6.01 9.86
N GLY A 116 -4.05 -4.87 9.97
CA GLY A 116 -5.04 -4.59 11.01
C GLY A 116 -6.24 -3.83 10.47
N GLN A 117 -6.89 -3.07 11.34
CA GLN A 117 -8.03 -2.23 11.00
C GLN A 117 -7.83 -0.80 11.50
N ARG A 118 -8.20 0.18 10.68
CA ARG A 118 -8.32 1.60 11.04
C ARG A 118 -9.64 2.11 10.49
N ASP A 119 -10.43 2.76 11.34
CA ASP A 119 -11.77 3.27 10.99
C ASP A 119 -12.70 2.20 10.37
N GLY A 120 -12.56 0.95 10.83
CA GLY A 120 -13.35 -0.19 10.35
C GLY A 120 -12.91 -0.76 8.99
N LEU A 121 -11.84 -0.23 8.38
CA LEU A 121 -11.29 -0.70 7.10
C LEU A 121 -9.94 -1.41 7.29
N PRO A 122 -9.61 -2.41 6.45
CA PRO A 122 -8.29 -3.04 6.45
C PRO A 122 -7.18 -2.03 6.18
N ALA A 123 -6.21 -1.94 7.08
CA ALA A 123 -5.09 -1.01 7.00
C ALA A 123 -3.81 -1.64 7.53
N CYS A 124 -2.67 -1.07 7.14
CA CYS A 124 -1.39 -1.44 7.75
C CYS A 124 -1.18 -0.64 9.04
N VAL A 125 -0.84 -1.34 10.12
CA VAL A 125 -0.73 -0.82 11.48
C VAL A 125 0.57 -1.29 12.13
N ALA A 126 1.03 -0.58 13.15
CA ALA A 126 2.03 -1.14 14.06
C ALA A 126 1.36 -2.16 14.99
N ALA A 127 2.09 -3.19 15.41
CA ALA A 127 1.58 -4.18 16.36
C ALA A 127 2.39 -4.22 17.66
N SER A 128 3.55 -3.55 17.70
CA SER A 128 4.47 -3.58 18.83
C SER A 128 5.48 -2.43 18.81
N ASP A 129 6.13 -2.18 19.96
CA ASP A 129 7.29 -1.28 20.05
C ASP A 129 8.45 -1.75 19.14
N ALA A 130 8.56 -3.06 18.88
CA ALA A 130 9.59 -3.59 18.00
C ALA A 130 9.42 -3.05 16.56
N ASP A 131 8.19 -2.90 16.07
CA ASP A 131 7.94 -2.32 14.75
C ASP A 131 8.30 -0.82 14.72
N CYS A 132 7.99 -0.10 15.80
CA CYS A 132 8.27 1.33 15.90
C CYS A 132 9.76 1.64 16.04
N THR A 133 10.48 0.86 16.84
CA THR A 133 11.90 1.11 17.14
C THR A 133 12.83 0.88 15.94
N VAL A 134 12.44 0.02 15.00
CA VAL A 134 13.21 -0.20 13.75
C VAL A 134 12.84 0.75 12.63
N ALA A 135 11.76 1.53 12.80
CA ALA A 135 11.28 2.46 11.78
C ALA A 135 12.17 3.70 11.66
N ASP A 136 12.33 4.22 10.44
CA ASP A 136 13.11 5.44 10.21
C ASP A 136 12.58 6.63 11.03
N GLN A 137 11.25 6.72 11.20
CA GLN A 137 10.60 7.78 11.97
C GLN A 137 10.97 7.78 13.45
N CYS A 138 11.28 6.63 14.06
CA CYS A 138 11.84 6.59 15.41
C CYS A 138 13.20 7.31 15.46
N LEU A 139 14.08 7.05 14.49
CA LEU A 139 15.40 7.69 14.42
C LEU A 139 15.33 9.18 14.09
N GLN A 140 14.43 9.61 13.20
CA GLN A 140 14.33 11.03 12.83
C GLN A 140 13.58 11.83 13.90
N ASP A 141 12.41 11.34 14.31
CA ASP A 141 11.40 12.14 15.01
C ASP A 141 11.11 11.65 16.44
N GLY A 142 11.71 10.54 16.86
CA GLY A 142 11.48 9.94 18.18
C GLY A 142 10.15 9.19 18.30
N ALA A 143 9.51 8.81 17.19
CA ALA A 143 8.29 8.01 17.21
C ALA A 143 8.58 6.51 17.47
N CYS A 144 9.11 6.20 18.65
CA CYS A 144 9.64 4.86 18.96
C CYS A 144 8.70 3.95 19.76
N SER A 145 7.58 4.47 20.28
CA SER A 145 6.66 3.72 21.13
C SER A 145 5.35 3.42 20.41
N PHE A 146 4.86 2.19 20.55
CA PHE A 146 3.58 1.74 20.01
C PHE A 146 2.42 2.15 20.91
N VAL A 147 1.48 2.91 20.34
CA VAL A 147 0.25 3.30 21.03
C VAL A 147 -0.92 3.14 20.07
N GLN A 148 -1.83 2.22 20.42
CA GLN A 148 -3.01 1.81 19.66
C GLN A 148 -2.67 1.10 18.33
N ASP A 149 -2.44 1.83 17.26
CA ASP A 149 -2.23 1.31 15.90
C ASP A 149 -1.08 2.04 15.18
N ARG A 150 -0.32 2.87 15.91
CA ARG A 150 0.69 3.78 15.37
C ARG A 150 1.88 3.94 16.31
N CYS A 151 2.96 4.45 15.74
CA CYS A 151 4.19 4.80 16.46
C CYS A 151 4.17 6.28 16.85
N VAL A 152 4.52 6.57 18.10
CA VAL A 152 4.51 7.91 18.69
C VAL A 152 5.70 8.11 19.62
N ALA A 153 6.03 9.36 19.93
CA ALA A 153 6.95 9.70 21.02
C ALA A 153 6.16 9.69 22.34
N ALA A 154 6.18 8.56 23.05
CA ALA A 154 5.45 8.40 24.30
C ALA A 154 6.25 8.91 25.51
N THR A 155 7.59 8.85 25.42
CA THR A 155 8.48 9.21 26.53
C THR A 155 9.62 10.11 26.07
N GLY A 156 10.22 10.86 27.00
CA GLY A 156 11.42 11.65 26.71
C GLY A 156 12.58 10.81 26.16
N LYS A 157 12.68 9.53 26.56
CA LYS A 157 13.71 8.60 26.05
C LYS A 157 13.55 8.31 24.55
N ASP A 158 12.34 8.34 24.02
CA ASP A 158 12.08 8.18 22.59
C ASP A 158 12.66 9.38 21.83
N CYS A 159 12.50 10.58 22.40
CA CYS A 159 13.03 11.82 21.84
C CYS A 159 14.54 11.95 21.98
N GLU A 160 15.14 11.56 23.10
CA GLU A 160 16.56 11.77 23.42
C GLU A 160 17.53 11.26 22.34
N LYS A 161 17.19 10.15 21.68
CA LYS A 161 18.04 9.51 20.65
C LYS A 161 17.74 9.97 19.23
N SER A 162 16.67 10.75 19.04
CA SER A 162 16.22 11.19 17.73
C SER A 162 17.10 12.29 17.14
N LYS A 163 17.08 12.43 15.81
CA LYS A 163 17.69 13.61 15.16
C LYS A 163 17.00 14.90 15.55
N ILE A 164 15.68 14.87 15.78
CA ILE A 164 14.95 16.08 16.14
C ILE A 164 15.43 16.66 17.49
N CYS A 165 15.79 15.82 18.45
CA CYS A 165 16.45 16.24 19.70
C CYS A 165 17.90 16.67 19.48
N THR A 166 18.73 15.84 18.84
CA THR A 166 20.17 16.10 18.72
C THR A 166 20.52 17.29 17.82
N VAL A 167 19.70 17.61 16.83
CA VAL A 167 19.91 18.72 15.89
C VAL A 167 19.16 19.98 16.31
N TYR A 168 17.93 19.85 16.81
CA TYR A 168 17.06 21.00 17.08
C TYR A 168 16.74 21.23 18.57
N GLY A 169 17.25 20.39 19.48
CA GLY A 169 17.03 20.52 20.92
C GLY A 169 15.63 20.09 21.41
N LYS A 170 14.82 19.50 20.53
CA LYS A 170 13.45 19.07 20.83
C LYS A 170 13.42 17.70 21.50
N CYS A 171 13.77 17.65 22.78
CA CYS A 171 14.04 16.41 23.50
C CYS A 171 12.90 15.97 24.43
N LYS A 172 11.77 16.67 24.46
CA LYS A 172 10.64 16.33 25.33
C LYS A 172 9.50 15.74 24.52
N ALA A 173 8.99 14.59 24.95
CA ALA A 173 7.76 14.04 24.40
C ALA A 173 6.55 14.83 24.92
N ASP A 174 5.74 15.32 23.99
CA ASP A 174 4.47 15.98 24.27
C ASP A 174 3.46 15.64 23.17
N SER A 175 2.29 15.13 23.56
CA SER A 175 1.19 14.79 22.64
C SER A 175 1.61 13.85 21.49
N GLY A 176 2.50 12.89 21.79
CA GLY A 176 2.98 11.89 20.82
C GLY A 176 4.07 12.38 19.87
N VAL A 177 4.60 13.59 20.05
CA VAL A 177 5.69 14.16 19.23
C VAL A 177 6.79 14.77 20.11
N CYS A 178 7.98 14.93 19.55
CA CYS A 178 9.10 15.59 20.24
C CYS A 178 9.08 17.12 20.04
N LYS A 179 9.24 17.88 21.12
CA LYS A 179 9.23 19.35 21.16
C LYS A 179 10.36 19.93 21.98
#